data_AF-A0A432WXR6-F1
#
_entry.id   AF-A0A432WXR6-F1
#
_cell.length_a   1.000
_cell.length_b   1.000
_cell.length_c   1.000
_cell.angle_alpha   90.00
_cell.angle_beta   90.00
_cell.angle_gamma   90.00
#
_symmetry.space_group_name_H-M   'P 1'
#
loop_
_entity.id
_entity.type
_entity.pdbx_description
1 polymer ?
#
loop_
_entity_poly.entity_id
_entity_poly.type
_entity_poly.pdbx_seq_one_letter_code
_entity_poly.pdbx_strand_id
1 'polypeptide(L)' 'MKKLSILFVIFGVAGCSNQALYDNVRSHQRKECLKEPSATYSECIERTNKEYEEYERERQEALKKIIVDSDSIPSGSQA' A
#
# COMPACT_ATOMS: atom_id res chain seq x y z
N MET A 1 9.38 37.85 -0.37
CA MET A 1 9.02 37.06 -1.58
C MET A 1 9.66 35.66 -1.61
N LYS A 2 11.00 35.52 -1.55
CA LYS A 2 11.70 34.20 -1.59
C LYS A 2 11.35 33.22 -0.46
N LYS A 3 11.10 33.72 0.76
CA LYS A 3 10.66 32.91 1.91
C LYS A 3 9.26 32.30 1.71
N LEU A 4 8.38 32.99 0.98
CA LEU A 4 7.03 32.54 0.69
C LEU A 4 7.02 31.39 -0.34
N SER A 5 7.94 31.45 -1.30
CA SER A 5 8.12 30.41 -2.31
C SER A 5 8.61 29.08 -1.72
N ILE A 6 9.46 29.14 -0.69
CA ILE A 6 9.94 27.94 0.03
C ILE A 6 8.79 27.29 0.82
N LEU A 7 7.91 28.10 1.43
CA LEU A 7 6.76 27.59 2.18
C LEU A 7 5.80 26.80 1.28
N PHE A 8 5.56 27.28 0.06
CA PHE A 8 4.65 26.64 -0.90
C PHE A 8 5.15 25.27 -1.37
N VAL A 9 6.47 25.10 -1.50
CA VAL A 9 7.09 23.82 -1.90
C VAL A 9 6.96 22.77 -0.79
N ILE A 10 7.06 23.18 0.48
CA ILE A 10 6.94 22.28 1.64
C ILE A 10 5.51 21.75 1.81
N PHE A 11 4.49 22.57 1.56
CA PHE A 11 3.09 22.12 1.59
C PHE A 11 2.72 21.24 0.39
N GLY A 12 3.40 21.38 -0.75
CA GLY A 12 3.14 20.58 -1.95
C GLY A 12 3.52 19.10 -1.81
N VAL A 13 4.50 18.76 -0.97
CA VAL A 13 4.96 17.38 -0.77
C VAL A 13 4.15 16.59 0.26
N ALA A 14 3.27 17.24 1.03
CA ALA A 14 2.41 16.57 2.02
C ALA A 14 1.20 15.83 1.40
N GLY A 15 1.02 15.89 0.07
CA GLY A 15 -0.16 15.41 -0.63
C GLY A 15 -0.08 14.00 -1.22
N CYS A 16 0.97 13.22 -0.96
CA CYS A 16 1.01 11.82 -1.42
C CYS A 16 -0.06 11.00 -0.69
N SER A 17 -1.21 10.81 -1.33
CA SER A 17 -2.30 9.98 -0.80
C SER A 17 -1.93 8.50 -0.86
N ASN A 18 -2.16 7.77 0.23
CA ASN A 18 -2.00 6.32 0.27
C ASN A 18 -2.90 5.61 -0.75
N GLN A 19 -4.10 6.15 -1.00
CA GLN A 19 -5.00 5.66 -2.03
C GLN A 19 -4.40 5.82 -3.43
N ALA A 20 -3.79 6.98 -3.71
CA ALA A 20 -3.14 7.21 -5.00
C ALA A 20 -1.96 6.25 -5.22
N LEU A 21 -1.19 5.95 -4.17
CA LEU A 21 -0.13 4.95 -4.25
C LEU A 21 -0.70 3.55 -4.48
N TYR A 22 -1.73 3.16 -3.74
CA TYR A 22 -2.41 1.87 -3.87
C TYR A 22 -2.95 1.65 -5.29
N ASP A 23 -3.65 2.65 -5.83
CA ASP A 23 -4.25 2.56 -7.18
C ASP A 23 -3.19 2.37 -8.27
N ASN A 24 -2.02 3.02 -8.12
CA ASN A 24 -0.90 2.81 -9.02
C ASN A 24 -0.37 1.37 -8.97
N VAL A 25 -0.20 0.81 -7.76
CA VAL A 25 0.26 -0.57 -7.57
C VAL A 25 -0.77 -1.57 -8.11
N ARG A 26 -2.05 -1.39 -7.77
CA ARG A 26 -3.16 -2.24 -8.24
C ARG A 26 -3.29 -2.20 -9.76
N SER A 27 -3.17 -1.03 -10.37
CA SER A 27 -3.18 -0.87 -11.83
C SER A 27 -2.02 -1.62 -12.49
N HIS A 28 -0.83 -1.55 -11.89
CA HIS A 28 0.33 -2.31 -12.37
C HIS A 28 0.10 -3.82 -12.26
N GLN A 29 -0.37 -4.32 -11.11
CA GLN A 29 -0.66 -5.75 -10.91
C GLN A 29 -1.69 -6.28 -11.92
N ARG A 30 -2.74 -5.50 -12.23
CA ARG A 30 -3.71 -5.85 -13.28
C ARG A 30 -3.07 -5.99 -14.65
N LYS A 31 -2.13 -5.11 -14.99
CA LYS A 31 -1.38 -5.20 -16.25
C LYS A 31 -0.48 -6.42 -16.29
N GLU A 32 0.11 -6.81 -15.16
CA GLU A 32 0.89 -8.05 -15.08
C GLU A 32 0.01 -9.29 -15.32
N CYS A 33 -1.25 -9.30 -14.87
CA CYS A 33 -2.17 -10.39 -15.19
C CYS A 33 -2.40 -10.57 -16.69
N LEU A 34 -2.28 -9.52 -17.52
CA LEU A 34 -2.41 -9.66 -18.98
C LEU A 34 -1.26 -10.47 -19.61
N LYS A 35 -0.17 -10.69 -18.88
CA LYS A 35 0.97 -11.50 -19.31
C LYS A 35 0.84 -12.97 -18.87
N GLU A 36 -0.10 -13.26 -17.98
CA GLU A 36 -0.35 -14.61 -17.48
C GLU A 36 -1.06 -15.49 -18.53
N PRO A 37 -0.74 -16.79 -18.59
CA PRO A 37 -1.51 -17.75 -19.37
C PRO A 37 -3.00 -17.77 -19.00
N SER A 38 -3.85 -18.18 -19.95
CA SER A 38 -5.31 -18.22 -19.74
C SER A 38 -5.74 -19.04 -18.53
N ALA A 39 -4.97 -20.08 -18.17
CA ALA A 39 -5.25 -20.94 -17.01
C ALA A 39 -5.06 -20.23 -15.66
N THR A 40 -4.14 -19.26 -15.57
CA THR A 40 -3.80 -18.53 -14.33
C THR A 40 -4.37 -17.11 -14.30
N TYR A 41 -4.82 -16.60 -15.45
CA TYR A 41 -5.39 -15.26 -15.59
C TYR A 41 -6.54 -14.98 -14.62
N SER A 42 -7.51 -15.90 -14.52
CA SER A 42 -8.71 -15.70 -13.68
C SER A 42 -8.34 -15.55 -12.21
N GLU A 43 -7.41 -16.38 -11.74
CA GLU A 43 -6.93 -16.31 -10.36
C GLU A 43 -6.07 -15.08 -10.11
N CYS A 44 -5.24 -14.68 -11.09
CA CYS A 44 -4.44 -13.45 -10.99
C CYS A 44 -5.34 -12.22 -10.85
N ILE A 45 -6.30 -12.06 -11.77
CA ILE A 45 -7.11 -10.85 -11.83
C ILE A 45 -8.00 -10.71 -10.60
N GLU A 46 -8.50 -11.82 -10.06
CA GLU A 46 -9.31 -11.85 -8.84
C GLU A 46 -8.55 -11.26 -7.64
N ARG A 47 -7.26 -11.60 -7.47
CA ARG A 47 -6.42 -11.05 -6.38
C ARG A 47 -6.23 -9.54 -6.45
N THR A 48 -6.39 -8.94 -7.63
CA THR A 48 -6.25 -7.49 -7.83
C THR A 48 -7.54 -6.71 -7.59
N ASN A 49 -8.68 -7.39 -7.35
CA ASN A 49 -9.99 -6.74 -7.34
C ASN A 49 -10.37 -6.09 -6.01
N LYS A 50 -9.56 -6.25 -4.95
CA LYS A 50 -9.78 -5.62 -3.65
C LYS A 50 -9.97 -4.09 -3.76
N GLU A 51 -10.92 -3.55 -3.01
CA GLU A 51 -11.13 -2.10 -2.89
C GLU A 51 -10.15 -1.50 -1.87
N TYR A 52 -9.84 -0.21 -2.01
CA TYR A 52 -8.83 0.43 -1.18
C TYR A 52 -9.22 0.40 0.32
N GLU A 53 -10.50 0.64 0.63
CA GLU A 53 -11.02 0.65 1.98
C GLU A 53 -10.90 -0.72 2.65
N GLU A 54 -11.15 -1.79 1.90
CA GLU A 54 -10.99 -3.16 2.38
C GLU A 54 -9.51 -3.49 2.61
N TYR A 55 -8.64 -3.16 1.66
CA TYR A 55 -7.20 -3.29 1.80
C TYR A 55 -6.67 -2.56 3.03
N GLU A 56 -7.07 -1.31 3.24
CA GLU A 56 -6.58 -0.51 4.35
C GLU A 56 -7.09 -1.04 5.68
N ARG A 57 -8.35 -1.49 5.77
CA ARG A 57 -8.88 -2.15 6.98
C ARG A 57 -8.08 -3.39 7.34
N GLU A 58 -7.89 -4.32 6.39
CA GLU A 58 -7.12 -5.55 6.63
C GLU A 58 -5.67 -5.25 7.03
N ARG A 59 -5.05 -4.26 6.37
CA ARG A 59 -3.69 -3.81 6.70
C ARG A 59 -3.60 -3.33 8.15
N GLN A 60 -4.58 -2.53 8.59
CA GLN A 60 -4.63 -2.03 9.97
C GLN A 60 -4.91 -3.14 10.98
N GLU A 61 -5.77 -4.09 10.64
CA GLU A 61 -6.02 -5.28 11.48
C GLU A 61 -4.77 -6.16 11.61
N ALA A 62 -4.05 -6.40 10.51
CA ALA A 62 -2.79 -7.13 10.52
C ALA A 62 -1.74 -6.43 11.38
N LEU A 63 -1.60 -5.11 11.27
CA LEU A 63 -0.70 -4.32 12.12
C LEU A 63 -1.09 -4.39 13.60
N LYS A 64 -2.38 -4.28 13.93
CA LYS A 64 -2.86 -4.45 15.31
C LYS A 64 -2.57 -5.84 15.84
N LYS A 65 -2.80 -6.88 15.04
CA LYS A 65 -2.51 -8.27 15.42
C LYS A 65 -1.02 -8.45 15.72
N ILE A 66 -0.15 -7.94 14.83
CA ILE A 66 1.30 -7.96 15.05
C ILE A 66 1.68 -7.26 16.36
N ILE A 67 1.09 -6.10 16.66
CA ILE A 67 1.38 -5.35 17.89
C ILE A 67 0.90 -6.12 19.13
N VAL A 68 -0.31 -6.69 19.10
CA VAL A 68 -0.88 -7.49 20.20
C VAL A 68 -0.08 -8.77 20.44
N ASP A 69 0.39 -9.42 19.37
CA ASP A 69 1.25 -10.60 19.46
C ASP A 69 2.71 -10.22 19.84
N SER A 70 3.15 -8.96 19.62
CA SER A 70 4.51 -8.50 19.97
C SER A 70 4.77 -8.38 21.47
N ASP A 71 3.73 -8.33 22.30
CA ASP A 71 3.86 -8.50 23.77
C ASP A 71 4.33 -9.92 24.15
N SER A 72 4.45 -10.84 23.18
CA SER A 72 5.03 -12.19 23.33
C SER A 72 6.35 -12.43 22.56
N ILE A 73 6.88 -11.42 21.84
CA ILE A 73 8.14 -11.56 21.10
C ILE A 73 9.26 -10.81 21.85
N PRO A 74 10.31 -11.50 22.34
CA PRO A 74 11.42 -10.81 22.97
C PRO A 74 12.11 -9.93 21.93
N SER A 75 12.31 -8.67 22.31
CA SER A 75 13.09 -7.69 21.57
C SER A 75 14.47 -8.26 21.21
N GLY A 76 14.77 -8.37 19.92
CA GLY A 76 16.14 -8.46 19.44
C GLY A 76 16.37 -9.47 18.32
N SER A 77 16.55 -8.95 17.11
CA SER A 77 17.77 -9.21 16.35
C SER A 77 17.79 -8.25 15.15
N GLN A 78 18.58 -7.19 15.30
CA GLN A 78 19.16 -6.50 14.16
C GLN A 78 20.22 -7.44 13.57
N ALA A 79 20.20 -7.60 12.26
CA ALA A 79 21.33 -8.10 11.46
C ALA A 79 21.73 -7.02 10.47
#